data_AF-A0A961S843-F1
#
_entry.id   AF-A0A961S843-F1
#
_cell.length_a   1.000
_cell.length_b   1.000
_cell.length_c   1.000
_cell.angle_alpha   90.00
_cell.angle_beta   90.00
_cell.angle_gamma   90.00
#
_symmetry.space_group_name_H-M   'P 1'
#
loop_
_entity.id
_entity.type
_entity.pdbx_description
1 polymer ?
#
loop_
_entity_poly.entity_id
_entity_poly.type
_entity_poly.pdbx_seq_one_letter_code
_entity_poly.pdbx_strand_id
1 'polypeptide(L)'
;MSAVARRFLAVLPVLLPALALATLGAGGAGRAGEPAGHGGPVRSIVLSPDGRHALTGSFDYSMMYWQAEGERLTPLSRFSDNDAAVSAVAFVPGSAHALSASDDGTISLWDLAAGTRIARFEGHGHKAVALAVSADGQWAASASWDSTVRLWNLSTLKAGAVLSGHSGAVGSLAFGPGGNTLFSAGHDGIIRQWRLGGAGADGELEKVVYSHGWGVNVLKVLGNGTQILFGGLDGAVVVLDTVTGKVIRSLAGHERPVLSMDVSPDGTLAATGGADGLIQVWDTRNWELKFKHAFPYGPVWAIAIAGDDRSMFFAGINEKVLHWQMVPDKPFDVTSKQVPERFQNSEITDPGELYFIRTCSICHTLAPDDANRAGPTLHGIFGRRVGSLPGYHYSATLKRATFIWNEETIDRLFALGPEKFVPGTKMPLQRMVDAQDRKALIEYLKRATAEPAASQQKDR
;
A
#
# COMPACT_ATOMS: atom_id res chain seq x y z
N MET A 1 -41.98 21.52 85.95
CA MET A 1 -40.55 21.28 85.64
C MET A 1 -40.47 21.00 84.15
N SER A 2 -39.79 21.90 83.44
CA SER A 2 -40.08 22.32 82.05
C SER A 2 -39.64 21.31 80.99
N ALA A 3 -40.55 21.00 80.06
CA ALA A 3 -40.33 20.09 78.94
C ALA A 3 -39.56 20.76 77.80
N VAL A 4 -38.61 19.99 77.29
CA VAL A 4 -37.52 20.35 76.38
C VAL A 4 -37.99 20.73 74.97
N ALA A 5 -37.38 21.79 74.46
CA ALA A 5 -37.62 22.39 73.16
C ALA A 5 -37.15 21.51 71.98
N ARG A 6 -37.99 21.44 70.95
CA ARG A 6 -37.73 20.88 69.63
C ARG A 6 -36.55 21.59 68.95
N ARG A 7 -35.54 20.84 68.52
CA ARG A 7 -34.57 21.28 67.50
C ARG A 7 -34.82 20.50 66.21
N PHE A 8 -35.19 21.23 65.16
CA PHE A 8 -35.23 20.75 63.78
C PHE A 8 -33.79 20.48 63.31
N LEU A 9 -33.46 19.23 63.01
CA LEU A 9 -32.31 18.92 62.15
C LEU A 9 -32.78 18.96 60.70
N ALA A 10 -32.23 19.92 59.94
CA ALA A 10 -32.30 19.93 58.50
C ALA A 10 -31.49 18.75 57.94
N VAL A 11 -32.15 17.87 57.20
CA VAL A 11 -31.53 16.79 56.43
C VAL A 11 -30.86 17.42 55.21
N LEU A 12 -29.52 17.41 55.17
CA LEU A 12 -28.78 17.68 53.93
C LEU A 12 -29.05 16.52 52.94
N PRO A 13 -29.41 16.81 51.68
CA PRO A 13 -29.43 15.78 50.66
C PRO A 13 -27.99 15.39 50.30
N VAL A 14 -27.67 14.11 50.47
CA VAL A 14 -26.48 13.49 49.91
C VAL A 14 -26.64 13.51 48.39
N LEU A 15 -25.86 14.37 47.73
CA LEU A 15 -25.64 14.33 46.29
C LEU A 15 -24.92 13.01 45.95
N LEU A 16 -25.69 11.99 45.56
CA LEU A 16 -25.17 10.86 44.79
C LEU A 16 -24.64 11.42 43.47
N PRO A 17 -23.38 11.17 43.08
CA PRO A 17 -22.94 11.51 41.74
C PRO A 17 -23.73 10.61 40.79
N ALA A 18 -24.53 11.23 39.92
CA ALA A 18 -25.09 10.54 38.78
C ALA A 18 -23.92 9.96 37.98
N LEU A 19 -23.79 8.63 38.02
CA LEU A 19 -22.91 7.90 37.12
C LEU A 19 -23.46 8.15 35.71
N ALA A 20 -22.93 9.16 35.03
CA ALA A 20 -23.12 9.30 33.61
C ALA A 20 -22.51 8.05 32.99
N LEU A 21 -23.37 7.13 32.56
CA LEU A 21 -23.00 6.12 31.59
C LEU A 21 -22.58 6.89 30.34
N ALA A 22 -21.29 7.20 30.25
CA ALA A 22 -20.68 7.62 29.01
C ALA A 22 -20.86 6.43 28.08
N THR A 23 -21.85 6.52 27.20
CA THR A 23 -21.85 5.74 25.98
C THR A 23 -20.52 6.05 25.30
N LEU A 24 -19.62 5.06 25.31
CA LEU A 24 -18.45 5.04 24.43
C LEU A 24 -19.01 5.08 23.01
N GLY A 25 -19.17 6.28 22.47
CA GLY A 25 -19.40 6.48 21.07
C GLY A 25 -18.24 5.83 20.33
N ALA A 26 -18.58 4.89 19.45
CA ALA A 26 -17.69 4.40 18.41
C ALA A 26 -17.21 5.61 17.60
N GLY A 27 -16.08 6.17 18.01
CA GLY A 27 -15.46 7.36 17.46
C GLY A 27 -14.20 6.98 16.69
N GLY A 28 -14.37 6.19 15.64
CA GLY A 28 -13.39 6.01 14.57
C GLY A 28 -13.98 6.52 13.26
N ALA A 29 -14.62 7.69 13.29
CA ALA A 29 -14.95 8.41 12.07
C ALA A 29 -13.65 9.06 11.59
N GLY A 30 -13.25 8.77 10.34
CA GLY A 30 -12.20 9.54 9.67
C GLY A 30 -12.42 11.04 9.90
N ARG A 31 -11.34 11.81 10.03
CA ARG A 31 -11.43 13.26 10.30
C ARG A 31 -12.45 13.86 9.33
N ALA A 32 -13.44 14.58 9.86
CA ALA A 32 -14.52 15.14 9.04
C ALA A 32 -13.94 15.91 7.86
N GLY A 33 -14.20 15.42 6.63
CA GLY A 33 -13.68 15.99 5.38
C GLY A 33 -12.63 15.15 4.64
N GLU A 34 -12.09 14.07 5.22
CA GLU A 34 -11.17 13.18 4.49
C GLU A 34 -11.93 12.26 3.51
N PRO A 35 -11.51 12.15 2.24
CA PRO A 35 -12.26 11.34 1.28
C PRO A 35 -12.09 9.83 1.55
N ALA A 36 -13.14 9.05 1.27
CA ALA A 36 -13.15 7.61 1.51
C ALA A 36 -12.42 6.85 0.39
N GLY A 37 -11.60 5.85 0.77
CA GLY A 37 -10.93 4.96 -0.17
C GLY A 37 -9.58 5.45 -0.68
N HIS A 38 -8.89 4.62 -1.45
CA HIS A 38 -7.72 5.08 -2.20
C HIS A 38 -8.14 5.82 -3.46
N GLY A 39 -7.28 6.66 -4.01
CA GLY A 39 -7.39 7.19 -5.37
C GLY A 39 -6.17 6.81 -6.22
N GLY A 40 -5.37 5.85 -5.79
CA GLY A 40 -4.31 5.29 -6.60
C GLY A 40 -4.37 3.77 -6.54
N PRO A 41 -3.72 3.08 -7.49
CA PRO A 41 -3.53 1.65 -7.40
C PRO A 41 -3.09 1.19 -6.00
N VAL A 42 -3.72 0.14 -5.48
CA VAL A 42 -3.39 -0.42 -4.16
C VAL A 42 -2.29 -1.47 -4.33
N ARG A 43 -1.17 -1.27 -3.61
CA ARG A 43 0.05 -2.06 -3.75
C ARG A 43 0.28 -3.09 -2.66
N SER A 44 -0.33 -2.87 -1.49
CA SER A 44 -0.15 -3.73 -0.34
C SER A 44 -1.44 -3.79 0.44
N ILE A 45 -1.77 -4.99 0.92
CA ILE A 45 -2.88 -5.26 1.84
C ILE A 45 -2.33 -6.20 2.91
N VAL A 46 -2.59 -5.91 4.18
CA VAL A 46 -2.26 -6.79 5.31
C VAL A 46 -3.43 -6.80 6.27
N LEU A 47 -3.87 -7.98 6.68
CA LEU A 47 -4.86 -8.13 7.75
C LEU A 47 -4.18 -8.21 9.11
N SER A 48 -4.85 -7.72 10.14
CA SER A 48 -4.43 -7.94 11.52
C SER A 48 -4.56 -9.43 11.88
N PRO A 49 -3.77 -9.94 12.84
CA PRO A 49 -3.83 -11.36 13.22
C PRO A 49 -5.20 -11.84 13.70
N ASP A 50 -6.03 -10.93 14.25
CA ASP A 50 -7.41 -11.23 14.66
C ASP A 50 -8.43 -11.13 13.50
N GLY A 51 -7.98 -10.77 12.29
CA GLY A 51 -8.81 -10.60 11.09
C GLY A 51 -9.79 -9.43 11.15
N ARG A 52 -9.76 -8.61 12.20
CA ARG A 52 -10.75 -7.52 12.40
C ARG A 52 -10.32 -6.20 11.78
N HIS A 53 -9.08 -6.08 11.33
CA HIS A 53 -8.59 -4.84 10.73
C HIS A 53 -7.72 -5.12 9.52
N ALA A 54 -7.58 -4.12 8.67
CA ALA A 54 -6.66 -4.15 7.54
C ALA A 54 -5.81 -2.89 7.47
N LEU A 55 -4.63 -3.01 6.89
CA LEU A 55 -3.84 -1.90 6.37
C LEU A 55 -3.73 -2.03 4.86
N THR A 56 -3.78 -0.90 4.18
CA THR A 56 -3.51 -0.82 2.74
C THR A 56 -2.54 0.30 2.43
N GLY A 57 -1.68 0.07 1.43
CA GLY A 57 -0.75 1.07 0.90
C GLY A 57 -1.00 1.31 -0.58
N SER A 58 -0.91 2.57 -1.03
CA SER A 58 -1.28 2.94 -2.40
C SER A 58 -0.30 3.91 -3.05
N PHE A 59 -0.37 3.93 -4.39
CA PHE A 59 0.23 4.97 -5.24
C PHE A 59 -0.27 6.38 -4.95
N ASP A 60 -1.36 6.56 -4.21
CA ASP A 60 -1.85 7.88 -3.76
C ASP A 60 -1.10 8.47 -2.55
N TYR A 61 0.02 7.84 -2.16
CA TYR A 61 0.92 8.25 -1.07
C TYR A 61 0.31 8.06 0.31
N SER A 62 -0.84 7.39 0.40
CA SER A 62 -1.47 7.09 1.67
C SER A 62 -1.29 5.64 2.10
N MET A 63 -1.20 5.47 3.41
CA MET A 63 -1.62 4.24 4.07
C MET A 63 -3.06 4.45 4.57
N MET A 64 -3.91 3.43 4.52
CA MET A 64 -5.23 3.45 5.15
C MET A 64 -5.38 2.32 6.15
N TYR A 65 -6.11 2.59 7.22
CA TYR A 65 -6.49 1.64 8.27
C TYR A 65 -8.00 1.41 8.21
N TRP A 66 -8.39 0.14 8.27
CA TRP A 66 -9.76 -0.29 8.00
C TRP A 66 -10.27 -1.21 9.10
N GLN A 67 -11.56 -1.12 9.38
CA GLN A 67 -12.33 -2.19 10.02
C GLN A 67 -12.62 -3.26 8.98
N ALA A 68 -12.32 -4.52 9.29
CA ALA A 68 -12.65 -5.67 8.47
C ALA A 68 -13.79 -6.46 9.12
N GLU A 69 -14.90 -6.60 8.40
CA GLU A 69 -16.09 -7.33 8.84
C GLU A 69 -16.65 -8.15 7.66
N GLY A 70 -16.40 -9.47 7.68
CA GLY A 70 -16.78 -10.36 6.59
C GLY A 70 -16.15 -9.92 5.27
N GLU A 71 -16.99 -9.59 4.28
CA GLU A 71 -16.57 -9.17 2.93
C GLU A 71 -16.20 -7.68 2.82
N ARG A 72 -16.37 -6.89 3.89
CA ARG A 72 -16.30 -5.43 3.82
C ARG A 72 -15.10 -4.88 4.58
N LEU A 73 -14.37 -3.98 3.90
CA LEU A 73 -13.42 -3.06 4.54
C LEU A 73 -14.06 -1.68 4.66
N THR A 74 -14.20 -1.18 5.89
CA THR A 74 -14.72 0.16 6.18
C THR A 74 -13.57 1.06 6.66
N PRO A 75 -13.34 2.23 6.04
CA PRO A 75 -12.20 3.06 6.40
C PRO A 75 -12.36 3.64 7.80
N LEU A 76 -11.30 3.52 8.62
CA LEU A 76 -11.19 4.13 9.95
C LEU A 76 -10.35 5.40 9.91
N SER A 77 -9.14 5.31 9.33
CA SER A 77 -8.17 6.40 9.27
C SER A 77 -7.38 6.39 7.96
N ARG A 78 -6.98 7.57 7.48
CA ARG A 78 -6.08 7.77 6.35
C ARG A 78 -4.81 8.49 6.81
N PHE A 79 -3.65 8.00 6.36
CA PHE A 79 -2.33 8.53 6.72
C PHE A 79 -1.64 9.05 5.47
N SER A 80 -1.73 10.37 5.23
CA SER A 80 -1.32 11.01 3.96
C SER A 80 0.00 11.78 4.03
N ASP A 81 0.76 11.68 5.13
CA ASP A 81 2.02 12.43 5.30
C ASP A 81 3.25 11.73 4.70
N ASN A 82 3.08 10.69 3.86
CA ASN A 82 4.19 10.10 3.11
C ASN A 82 4.54 11.00 1.92
N ASP A 83 5.82 11.03 1.56
CA ASP A 83 6.32 11.90 0.52
C ASP A 83 6.31 11.27 -0.88
N ALA A 84 6.02 9.97 -0.99
CA ALA A 84 5.85 9.20 -2.23
C ALA A 84 4.89 8.01 -2.02
N ALA A 85 4.70 7.19 -3.07
CA ALA A 85 3.81 6.04 -3.06
C ALA A 85 4.14 5.06 -1.93
N VAL A 86 3.11 4.58 -1.22
CA VAL A 86 3.26 3.58 -0.16
C VAL A 86 3.30 2.19 -0.79
N SER A 87 4.45 1.54 -0.66
CA SER A 87 4.78 0.27 -1.26
C SER A 87 4.34 -0.94 -0.48
N ALA A 88 4.54 -0.87 0.83
CA ALA A 88 4.27 -1.95 1.75
C ALA A 88 3.80 -1.35 3.07
N VAL A 89 2.96 -2.10 3.76
CA VAL A 89 2.44 -1.76 5.09
C VAL A 89 2.58 -2.96 6.00
N ALA A 90 2.71 -2.72 7.31
CA ALA A 90 2.75 -3.79 8.29
C ALA A 90 2.17 -3.33 9.63
N PHE A 91 1.43 -4.20 10.31
CA PHE A 91 1.10 -4.00 11.71
C PHE A 91 2.32 -4.24 12.60
N VAL A 92 2.42 -3.50 13.71
CA VAL A 92 3.41 -3.79 14.75
C VAL A 92 2.75 -4.64 15.84
N PRO A 93 3.15 -5.92 16.01
CA PRO A 93 2.51 -6.84 16.96
C PRO A 93 2.45 -6.29 18.38
N GLY A 94 1.32 -6.53 19.07
CA GLY A 94 1.13 -6.15 20.47
C GLY A 94 0.99 -4.64 20.71
N SER A 95 0.83 -3.82 19.67
CA SER A 95 0.70 -2.36 19.78
C SER A 95 -0.42 -1.83 18.89
N ALA A 96 -0.80 -0.56 19.10
CA ALA A 96 -1.69 0.18 18.20
C ALA A 96 -0.91 0.92 17.10
N HIS A 97 0.24 0.37 16.66
CA HIS A 97 1.11 1.00 15.68
C HIS A 97 1.16 0.24 14.35
N ALA A 98 1.52 0.96 13.30
CA ALA A 98 1.73 0.42 11.97
C ALA A 98 2.93 1.07 11.28
N LEU A 99 3.47 0.39 10.27
CA LEU A 99 4.54 0.87 9.42
C LEU A 99 4.07 1.05 7.98
N SER A 100 4.61 2.06 7.31
CA SER A 100 4.55 2.22 5.85
C SER A 100 5.96 2.32 5.27
N ALA A 101 6.20 1.65 4.15
CA ALA A 101 7.39 1.82 3.32
C ALA A 101 7.03 2.61 2.06
N SER A 102 7.88 3.54 1.66
CA SER A 102 7.59 4.47 0.59
C SER A 102 8.63 4.41 -0.54
N ASP A 103 8.20 4.77 -1.75
CA ASP A 103 9.03 4.86 -2.96
C ASP A 103 10.18 5.88 -2.85
N ASP A 104 10.12 6.79 -1.88
CA ASP A 104 11.22 7.70 -1.54
C ASP A 104 12.32 7.04 -0.68
N GLY A 105 12.20 5.74 -0.38
CA GLY A 105 13.14 4.98 0.43
C GLY A 105 12.91 5.08 1.94
N THR A 106 11.90 5.83 2.38
CA THR A 106 11.65 6.03 3.81
C THR A 106 10.65 5.04 4.38
N ILE A 107 10.80 4.76 5.68
CA ILE A 107 9.84 3.99 6.45
C ILE A 107 9.20 4.93 7.49
N SER A 108 7.89 4.89 7.68
CA SER A 108 7.21 5.70 8.71
C SER A 108 6.52 4.79 9.72
N LEU A 109 6.63 5.11 11.01
CA LEU A 109 5.90 4.49 12.11
C LEU A 109 4.73 5.40 12.48
N TRP A 110 3.54 4.82 12.60
CA TRP A 110 2.27 5.52 12.81
C TRP A 110 1.59 5.05 14.08
N ASP A 111 0.96 5.99 14.78
CA ASP A 111 -0.03 5.71 15.80
C ASP A 111 -1.40 5.58 15.14
N LEU A 112 -1.99 4.39 15.16
CA LEU A 112 -3.28 4.11 14.52
C LEU A 112 -4.45 4.79 15.23
N ALA A 113 -4.36 5.00 16.54
CA ALA A 113 -5.40 5.63 17.34
C ALA A 113 -5.36 7.16 17.24
N ALA A 114 -4.16 7.74 17.31
CA ALA A 114 -3.97 9.19 17.20
C ALA A 114 -4.05 9.68 15.75
N GLY A 115 -3.83 8.82 14.76
CA GLY A 115 -3.82 9.20 13.35
C GLY A 115 -2.59 10.03 12.98
N THR A 116 -1.46 9.83 13.64
CA THR A 116 -0.26 10.66 13.50
C THR A 116 1.00 9.83 13.28
N ARG A 117 2.00 10.43 12.61
CA ARG A 117 3.32 9.82 12.45
C ARG A 117 4.13 9.97 13.74
N ILE A 118 4.60 8.86 14.29
CA ILE A 118 5.50 8.80 15.45
C ILE A 118 6.94 9.06 15.01
N ALA A 119 7.39 8.36 13.97
CA ALA A 119 8.76 8.44 13.49
C ALA A 119 8.84 8.28 11.97
N ARG A 120 9.90 8.83 11.41
CA ARG A 120 10.30 8.65 10.02
C ARG A 120 11.74 8.16 10.00
N PHE A 121 11.96 7.00 9.42
CA PHE A 121 13.24 6.36 9.26
C PHE A 121 13.77 6.62 7.85
N GLU A 122 14.98 7.15 7.78
CA GLU A 122 15.66 7.50 6.53
C GLU A 122 16.92 6.65 6.38
N GLY A 123 17.31 6.37 5.13
CA GLY A 123 18.60 5.75 4.85
C GLY A 123 18.68 4.96 3.55
N HIS A 124 17.58 4.40 3.04
CA HIS A 124 17.63 3.75 1.73
C HIS A 124 17.86 4.78 0.61
N GLY A 125 18.68 4.40 -0.37
CA GLY A 125 19.01 5.25 -1.52
C GLY A 125 17.97 5.17 -2.65
N HIS A 126 17.10 4.17 -2.60
CA HIS A 126 16.04 3.92 -3.59
C HIS A 126 14.78 3.40 -2.89
N LYS A 127 13.72 3.17 -3.68
CA LYS A 127 12.39 2.71 -3.23
C LYS A 127 12.47 1.61 -2.17
N ALA A 128 11.84 1.84 -1.02
CA ALA A 128 11.57 0.79 -0.05
C ALA A 128 10.30 0.06 -0.48
N VAL A 129 10.38 -1.25 -0.71
CA VAL A 129 9.33 -2.01 -1.40
C VAL A 129 8.69 -3.12 -0.58
N ALA A 130 9.33 -3.57 0.50
CA ALA A 130 8.77 -4.57 1.41
C ALA A 130 9.12 -4.27 2.86
N LEU A 131 8.23 -4.70 3.77
CA LEU A 131 8.39 -4.62 5.22
C LEU A 131 8.14 -5.98 5.85
N ALA A 132 8.88 -6.26 6.92
CA ALA A 132 8.56 -7.32 7.86
C ALA A 132 8.78 -6.79 9.29
N VAL A 133 8.01 -7.30 10.25
CA VAL A 133 8.15 -6.95 11.68
C VAL A 133 8.41 -8.23 12.45
N SER A 134 9.32 -8.18 13.41
CA SER A 134 9.60 -9.30 14.30
C SER A 134 8.38 -9.60 15.18
N ALA A 135 8.23 -10.86 15.59
CA ALA A 135 7.06 -11.31 16.36
C ALA A 135 6.88 -10.58 17.70
N ASP A 136 7.97 -10.08 18.29
CA ASP A 136 7.99 -9.29 19.53
C ASP A 136 7.72 -7.78 19.30
N GLY A 137 7.53 -7.36 18.05
CA GLY A 137 7.30 -5.96 17.66
C GLY A 137 8.47 -5.02 17.91
N GLN A 138 9.67 -5.53 18.23
CA GLN A 138 10.83 -4.68 18.56
C GLN A 138 11.60 -4.21 17.33
N TRP A 139 11.60 -5.00 16.27
CA TRP A 139 12.37 -4.75 15.07
C TRP A 139 11.49 -4.76 13.82
N ALA A 140 11.74 -3.80 12.94
CA ALA A 140 11.29 -3.86 11.56
C ALA A 140 12.48 -4.11 10.64
N ALA A 141 12.22 -4.78 9.53
CA ALA A 141 13.15 -4.91 8.41
C ALA A 141 12.50 -4.32 7.15
N SER A 142 13.28 -3.57 6.36
CA SER A 142 12.86 -3.05 5.06
C SER A 142 13.79 -3.49 3.94
N ALA A 143 13.20 -3.80 2.79
CA ALA A 143 13.94 -4.15 1.57
C ALA A 143 13.78 -3.05 0.54
N SER A 144 14.86 -2.79 -0.21
CA SER A 144 14.91 -1.70 -1.17
C SER A 144 15.54 -2.08 -2.50
N TRP A 145 15.18 -1.30 -3.50
CA TRP A 145 15.83 -1.31 -4.80
C TRP A 145 17.29 -0.85 -4.77
N ASP A 146 17.78 -0.33 -3.63
CA ASP A 146 19.21 -0.07 -3.41
C ASP A 146 20.05 -1.32 -3.13
N SER A 147 19.44 -2.51 -3.28
CA SER A 147 20.06 -3.83 -3.09
C SER A 147 20.42 -4.13 -1.63
N THR A 148 19.89 -3.36 -0.68
CA THR A 148 20.11 -3.58 0.75
C THR A 148 18.83 -3.93 1.50
N VAL A 149 19.03 -4.57 2.66
CA VAL A 149 18.02 -4.70 3.70
C VAL A 149 18.44 -3.83 4.87
N ARG A 150 17.50 -3.13 5.52
CA ARG A 150 17.78 -2.33 6.72
C ARG A 150 16.93 -2.77 7.89
N LEU A 151 17.52 -2.75 9.07
CA LEU A 151 16.83 -3.00 10.33
C LEU A 151 16.52 -1.69 11.04
N TRP A 152 15.39 -1.65 11.74
CA TRP A 152 14.92 -0.48 12.47
C TRP A 152 14.43 -0.92 13.84
N ASN A 153 14.97 -0.33 14.89
CA ASN A 153 14.53 -0.59 16.25
C ASN A 153 13.32 0.29 16.55
N LEU A 154 12.16 -0.32 16.72
CA LEU A 154 10.88 0.39 16.89
C LEU A 154 10.71 0.99 18.28
N SER A 155 11.42 0.46 19.29
CA SER A 155 11.36 0.96 20.66
C SER A 155 12.26 2.18 20.89
N THR A 156 13.46 2.17 20.30
CA THR A 156 14.42 3.29 20.42
C THR A 156 14.30 4.29 19.28
N LEU A 157 13.53 3.96 18.23
CA LEU A 157 13.36 4.75 17.01
C LEU A 157 14.70 5.02 16.29
N LYS A 158 15.60 4.04 16.29
CA LYS A 158 16.93 4.13 15.68
C LYS A 158 17.12 3.13 14.55
N ALA A 159 17.95 3.50 13.59
CA ALA A 159 18.44 2.57 12.57
C ALA A 159 19.36 1.51 13.21
N GLY A 160 19.21 0.26 12.76
CA GLY A 160 20.09 -0.86 13.04
C GLY A 160 21.04 -1.13 11.87
N ALA A 161 21.44 -2.40 11.66
CA ALA A 161 22.34 -2.75 10.56
C ALA A 161 21.73 -2.55 9.17
N VAL A 162 22.65 -2.36 8.22
CA VAL A 162 22.42 -2.45 6.78
C VAL A 162 22.97 -3.78 6.31
N LEU A 163 22.09 -4.70 5.92
CA LEU A 163 22.47 -6.03 5.43
C LEU A 163 22.74 -5.92 3.93
N SER A 164 24.02 -5.96 3.59
CA SER A 164 24.52 -5.86 2.21
C SER A 164 24.93 -7.22 1.69
N GLY A 165 24.69 -7.49 0.40
CA GLY A 165 25.12 -8.74 -0.22
C GLY A 165 24.32 -9.15 -1.45
N HIS A 166 23.10 -8.61 -1.66
CA HIS A 166 22.40 -8.74 -2.93
C HIS A 166 23.07 -7.86 -3.99
N SER A 167 23.17 -8.35 -5.22
CA SER A 167 23.68 -7.59 -6.37
C SER A 167 22.57 -6.95 -7.22
N GLY A 168 21.34 -6.99 -6.74
CA GLY A 168 20.17 -6.39 -7.37
C GLY A 168 19.11 -6.05 -6.33
N ALA A 169 18.06 -5.35 -6.76
CA ALA A 169 16.97 -4.91 -5.90
C ALA A 169 16.44 -6.03 -5.00
N VAL A 170 16.24 -5.75 -3.71
CA VAL A 170 15.63 -6.69 -2.78
C VAL A 170 14.11 -6.52 -2.86
N GLY A 171 13.40 -7.57 -3.25
CA GLY A 171 11.96 -7.54 -3.49
C GLY A 171 11.13 -7.95 -2.28
N SER A 172 11.66 -8.81 -1.41
CA SER A 172 10.88 -9.40 -0.31
C SER A 172 11.70 -9.79 0.90
N LEU A 173 11.02 -9.82 2.05
CA LEU A 173 11.57 -10.14 3.38
C LEU A 173 10.57 -10.95 4.19
N ALA A 174 11.07 -11.84 5.05
CA ALA A 174 10.26 -12.45 6.10
C ALA A 174 11.11 -12.81 7.31
N PHE A 175 10.62 -12.50 8.51
CA PHE A 175 11.21 -13.02 9.74
C PHE A 175 10.89 -14.51 9.90
N GLY A 176 11.84 -15.27 10.43
CA GLY A 176 11.58 -16.57 11.02
C GLY A 176 10.79 -16.43 12.33
N PRO A 177 10.12 -17.50 12.80
CA PRO A 177 9.22 -17.46 13.96
C PRO A 177 9.90 -17.03 15.26
N GLY A 178 11.20 -17.30 15.42
CA GLY A 178 11.97 -16.91 16.60
C GLY A 178 12.49 -15.48 16.59
N GLY A 179 12.23 -14.67 15.55
CA GLY A 179 12.68 -13.28 15.44
C GLY A 179 14.17 -13.06 15.20
N ASN A 180 15.03 -14.04 15.50
CA ASN A 180 16.48 -13.96 15.30
C ASN A 180 16.97 -14.31 13.89
N THR A 181 16.07 -14.69 13.00
CA THR A 181 16.39 -15.03 11.61
C THR A 181 15.56 -14.18 10.67
N LEU A 182 16.20 -13.62 9.66
CA LEU A 182 15.54 -12.89 8.59
C LEU A 182 15.89 -13.54 7.25
N PHE A 183 14.90 -13.69 6.38
CA PHE A 183 15.12 -14.11 5.00
C PHE A 183 14.90 -12.92 4.07
N SER A 184 15.74 -12.80 3.04
CA SER A 184 15.57 -11.82 1.97
C SER A 184 15.67 -12.48 0.61
N ALA A 185 14.93 -11.95 -0.35
CA ALA A 185 15.00 -12.36 -1.74
C ALA A 185 15.17 -11.15 -2.66
N GLY A 186 16.04 -11.30 -3.66
CA GLY A 186 16.38 -10.23 -4.57
C GLY A 186 16.25 -10.59 -6.03
N HIS A 187 16.31 -9.55 -6.85
CA HIS A 187 16.31 -9.64 -8.31
C HIS A 187 17.63 -10.21 -8.85
N ASP A 188 18.64 -10.41 -7.98
CA ASP A 188 19.81 -11.25 -8.25
C ASP A 188 19.49 -12.75 -8.27
N GLY A 189 18.24 -13.12 -7.95
CA GLY A 189 17.74 -14.50 -7.95
C GLY A 189 18.21 -15.32 -6.77
N ILE A 190 18.72 -14.65 -5.73
CA ILE A 190 19.24 -15.31 -4.53
C ILE A 190 18.28 -15.11 -3.37
N ILE A 191 18.12 -16.16 -2.57
CA ILE A 191 17.47 -16.09 -1.26
C ILE A 191 18.55 -16.21 -0.18
N ARG A 192 18.64 -15.20 0.69
CA ARG A 192 19.62 -15.15 1.79
C ARG A 192 18.93 -15.34 3.13
N GLN A 193 19.65 -15.96 4.05
CA GLN A 193 19.31 -16.03 5.46
C GLN A 193 20.31 -15.19 6.25
N TRP A 194 19.79 -14.31 7.10
CA TRP A 194 20.55 -13.44 7.98
C TRP A 194 20.31 -13.86 9.42
N ARG A 195 21.39 -13.95 10.19
CA ARG A 195 21.30 -14.10 11.64
C ARG A 195 21.32 -12.72 12.26
N LEU A 196 20.33 -12.43 13.09
CA LEU A 196 20.26 -11.19 13.84
C LEU A 196 20.84 -11.45 15.23
N GLY A 197 21.86 -10.68 15.64
CA GLY A 197 22.37 -10.67 17.00
C GLY A 197 21.35 -10.10 17.99
N GLY A 198 21.44 -10.48 19.27
CA GLY A 198 20.45 -10.22 20.35
C GLY A 198 19.93 -8.78 20.49
N ALA A 199 20.27 -8.07 21.58
CA ALA A 199 19.68 -6.75 21.88
C ALA A 199 20.15 -5.60 20.95
N GLY A 200 20.91 -5.90 19.91
CA GLY A 200 21.49 -4.91 19.01
C GLY A 200 21.87 -5.51 17.67
N ALA A 201 20.95 -5.43 16.72
CA ALA A 201 21.15 -4.79 15.43
C ALA A 201 22.24 -5.26 14.47
N ASP A 202 23.15 -6.18 14.80
CA ASP A 202 24.14 -6.70 13.86
C ASP A 202 23.51 -7.88 13.12
N GLY A 203 23.18 -7.67 11.85
CA GLY A 203 22.72 -8.73 10.98
C GLY A 203 23.88 -9.21 10.12
N GLU A 204 24.23 -10.48 10.27
CA GLU A 204 25.27 -11.11 9.47
C GLU A 204 24.65 -12.09 8.48
N LEU A 205 25.25 -12.19 7.29
CA LEU A 205 24.87 -13.22 6.34
C LEU A 205 25.21 -14.59 6.94
N GLU A 206 24.18 -15.38 7.22
CA GLU A 206 24.36 -16.74 7.74
C GLU A 206 24.60 -17.71 6.60
N LYS A 207 23.76 -17.65 5.56
CA LYS A 207 23.94 -18.45 4.33
C LYS A 207 23.13 -17.93 3.16
N VAL A 208 23.56 -18.32 1.96
CA VAL A 208 22.70 -18.34 0.77
C VAL A 208 21.85 -19.61 0.83
N VAL A 209 20.54 -19.46 0.94
CA VAL A 209 19.59 -20.59 1.05
C VAL A 209 19.41 -21.25 -0.31
N TYR A 210 19.23 -20.44 -1.36
CA TYR A 210 18.93 -20.92 -2.70
C TYR A 210 19.31 -19.89 -3.76
N SER A 211 19.64 -20.37 -4.96
CA SER A 211 19.87 -19.58 -6.16
C SER A 211 18.93 -20.07 -7.25
N HIS A 212 17.97 -19.22 -7.63
CA HIS A 212 16.92 -19.55 -8.61
C HIS A 212 17.37 -19.30 -10.05
N GLY A 213 18.32 -18.38 -10.27
CA GLY A 213 18.79 -17.97 -11.60
C GLY A 213 17.92 -16.90 -12.28
N TRP A 214 16.68 -16.72 -11.83
CA TRP A 214 15.83 -15.57 -12.14
C TRP A 214 15.56 -14.77 -10.87
N GLY A 215 15.31 -13.47 -10.99
CA GLY A 215 14.98 -12.62 -9.86
C GLY A 215 13.80 -13.17 -9.04
N VAL A 216 13.92 -13.15 -7.72
CA VAL A 216 12.85 -13.56 -6.81
C VAL A 216 12.15 -12.31 -6.28
N ASN A 217 10.84 -12.24 -6.46
CA ASN A 217 10.06 -11.02 -6.22
C ASN A 217 9.31 -11.05 -4.87
N VAL A 218 8.73 -12.19 -4.51
CA VAL A 218 7.97 -12.37 -3.26
C VAL A 218 8.39 -13.65 -2.53
N LEU A 219 8.40 -13.61 -1.20
CA LEU A 219 8.65 -14.79 -0.37
C LEU A 219 7.77 -14.77 0.90
N LYS A 220 7.40 -15.95 1.37
CA LYS A 220 6.79 -16.18 2.70
C LYS A 220 7.50 -17.34 3.38
N VAL A 221 7.61 -17.24 4.70
CA VAL A 221 8.13 -18.31 5.55
C VAL A 221 6.96 -19.04 6.18
N LEU A 222 6.99 -20.37 6.15
CA LEU A 222 5.92 -21.23 6.66
C LEU A 222 6.49 -22.46 7.37
N GLY A 223 5.61 -23.32 7.88
CA GLY A 223 6.01 -24.55 8.57
C GLY A 223 6.86 -24.27 9.80
N ASN A 224 6.54 -23.21 10.54
CA ASN A 224 7.33 -22.74 11.70
C ASN A 224 8.82 -22.49 11.35
N GLY A 225 9.08 -21.83 10.21
CA GLY A 225 10.44 -21.43 9.82
C GLY A 225 11.22 -22.48 9.04
N THR A 226 10.64 -23.66 8.80
CA THR A 226 11.31 -24.77 8.11
C THR A 226 11.19 -24.68 6.59
N GLN A 227 10.26 -23.88 6.07
CA GLN A 227 10.00 -23.78 4.64
C GLN A 227 9.90 -22.32 4.18
N ILE A 228 10.31 -22.08 2.93
CA ILE A 228 10.06 -20.84 2.19
C ILE A 228 9.22 -21.17 0.98
N LEU A 229 8.12 -20.44 0.80
CA LEU A 229 7.40 -20.34 -0.46
C LEU A 229 7.85 -19.06 -1.14
N PHE A 230 8.29 -19.13 -2.39
CA PHE A 230 8.69 -17.93 -3.15
C PHE A 230 8.08 -17.89 -4.55
N GLY A 231 7.97 -16.67 -5.07
CA GLY A 231 7.52 -16.34 -6.41
C GLY A 231 8.59 -15.59 -7.20
N GLY A 232 8.91 -16.09 -8.39
CA GLY A 232 9.94 -15.53 -9.29
C GLY A 232 9.41 -14.52 -10.30
N LEU A 233 10.31 -13.72 -10.85
CA LEU A 233 10.04 -12.84 -12.00
C LEU A 233 9.80 -13.62 -13.30
N ASP A 234 10.19 -14.89 -13.35
CA ASP A 234 9.89 -15.85 -14.40
C ASP A 234 8.52 -16.53 -14.23
N GLY A 235 7.75 -16.15 -13.21
CA GLY A 235 6.45 -16.75 -12.88
C GLY A 235 6.53 -18.05 -12.08
N ALA A 236 7.74 -18.52 -11.74
CA ALA A 236 7.91 -19.73 -10.95
C ALA A 236 7.33 -19.56 -9.52
N VAL A 237 6.68 -20.60 -9.02
CA VAL A 237 6.22 -20.70 -7.63
C VAL A 237 6.84 -21.95 -7.02
N VAL A 238 7.68 -21.79 -5.99
CA VAL A 238 8.55 -22.87 -5.49
C VAL A 238 8.59 -22.89 -3.97
N VAL A 239 8.58 -24.10 -3.42
CA VAL A 239 8.70 -24.39 -1.99
C VAL A 239 10.08 -24.97 -1.72
N LEU A 240 10.80 -24.36 -0.78
CA LEU A 240 12.15 -24.72 -0.38
C LEU A 240 12.19 -25.14 1.08
N ASP A 241 13.10 -26.05 1.41
CA ASP A 241 13.51 -26.33 2.78
C ASP A 241 14.55 -25.30 3.23
N THR A 242 14.31 -24.60 4.34
CA THR A 242 15.18 -23.50 4.78
C THR A 242 16.52 -23.98 5.28
N VAL A 243 16.63 -25.22 5.76
CA VAL A 243 17.85 -25.77 6.34
C VAL A 243 18.80 -26.22 5.24
N THR A 244 18.32 -27.06 4.34
CA THR A 244 19.08 -27.71 3.28
C THR A 244 19.14 -26.89 1.99
N GLY A 245 18.24 -25.92 1.80
CA GLY A 245 18.12 -25.16 0.56
C GLY A 245 17.53 -25.97 -0.61
N LYS A 246 17.04 -27.18 -0.35
CA LYS A 246 16.51 -28.05 -1.40
C LYS A 246 15.09 -27.66 -1.78
N VAL A 247 14.77 -27.78 -3.07
CA VAL A 247 13.41 -27.69 -3.57
C VAL A 247 12.59 -28.85 -3.03
N ILE A 248 11.54 -28.55 -2.28
CA ILE A 248 10.54 -29.51 -1.81
C ILE A 248 9.49 -29.71 -2.91
N ARG A 249 9.01 -28.61 -3.50
CA ARG A 249 8.00 -28.63 -4.57
C ARG A 249 8.19 -27.47 -5.54
N SER A 250 7.91 -27.72 -6.81
CA SER A 250 7.64 -26.69 -7.81
C SER A 250 6.15 -26.75 -8.14
N LEU A 251 5.44 -25.65 -7.93
CA LEU A 251 4.00 -25.56 -8.13
C LEU A 251 3.69 -25.09 -9.57
N ALA A 252 2.43 -25.24 -9.98
CA ALA A 252 1.97 -24.62 -11.21
C ALA A 252 2.14 -23.10 -11.11
N GLY A 253 3.06 -22.53 -11.87
CA GLY A 253 3.39 -21.11 -11.83
C GLY A 253 2.45 -20.23 -12.66
N HIS A 254 2.89 -18.98 -12.82
CA HIS A 254 2.25 -17.92 -13.60
C HIS A 254 2.94 -17.77 -14.96
N GLU A 255 2.24 -17.18 -15.93
CA GLU A 255 2.84 -16.86 -17.25
C GLU A 255 3.71 -15.59 -17.23
N ARG A 256 3.63 -14.84 -16.12
CA ARG A 256 4.30 -13.55 -15.88
C ARG A 256 4.77 -13.49 -14.43
N PRO A 257 5.56 -12.48 -14.02
CA PRO A 257 6.07 -12.37 -12.66
C PRO A 257 5.02 -12.61 -11.56
N VAL A 258 5.40 -13.33 -10.51
CA VAL A 258 4.59 -13.47 -9.30
C VAL A 258 4.73 -12.19 -8.48
N LEU A 259 3.64 -11.45 -8.31
CA LEU A 259 3.66 -10.09 -7.76
C LEU A 259 3.24 -10.01 -6.30
N SER A 260 2.37 -10.92 -5.87
CA SER A 260 1.87 -10.96 -4.49
C SER A 260 1.77 -12.38 -3.99
N MET A 261 1.87 -12.52 -2.67
CA MET A 261 1.76 -13.80 -1.99
C MET A 261 1.27 -13.60 -0.57
N ASP A 262 0.44 -14.50 -0.09
CA ASP A 262 0.09 -14.56 1.33
C ASP A 262 -0.14 -16.00 1.82
N VAL A 263 -0.08 -16.17 3.14
CA VAL A 263 -0.32 -17.45 3.82
C VAL A 263 -1.37 -17.20 4.89
N SER A 264 -2.35 -18.11 5.01
CA SER A 264 -3.41 -17.98 6.01
C SER A 264 -2.83 -17.95 7.43
N PRO A 265 -3.50 -17.34 8.41
CA PRO A 265 -3.01 -17.28 9.79
C PRO A 265 -2.74 -18.66 10.42
N ASP A 266 -3.51 -19.68 10.04
CA ASP A 266 -3.32 -21.07 10.49
C ASP A 266 -2.23 -21.82 9.69
N GLY A 267 -1.71 -21.20 8.64
CA GLY A 267 -0.68 -21.73 7.75
C GLY A 267 -1.15 -22.80 6.77
N THR A 268 -2.44 -23.09 6.67
CA THR A 268 -2.97 -24.19 5.84
C THR A 268 -3.24 -23.82 4.40
N LEU A 269 -3.36 -22.53 4.09
CA LEU A 269 -3.51 -22.00 2.73
C LEU A 269 -2.36 -21.09 2.37
N ALA A 270 -1.95 -21.14 1.11
CA ALA A 270 -1.07 -20.16 0.50
C ALA A 270 -1.71 -19.65 -0.79
N ALA A 271 -1.58 -18.37 -1.08
CA ALA A 271 -2.09 -17.76 -2.29
C ALA A 271 -0.99 -16.97 -3.01
N THR A 272 -1.07 -16.92 -4.33
CA THR A 272 -0.23 -16.05 -5.16
C THR A 272 -1.07 -15.30 -6.18
N GLY A 273 -0.60 -14.10 -6.51
CA GLY A 273 -1.16 -13.24 -7.54
C GLY A 273 -0.08 -12.89 -8.56
N GLY A 274 -0.38 -13.09 -9.84
CA GLY A 274 0.57 -12.85 -10.92
C GLY A 274 0.31 -11.54 -11.67
N ALA A 275 1.32 -11.13 -12.44
CA ALA A 275 1.23 -10.06 -13.43
C ALA A 275 0.35 -10.42 -14.63
N ASP A 276 -0.03 -11.69 -14.75
CA ASP A 276 -1.01 -12.25 -15.68
C ASP A 276 -2.47 -12.09 -15.19
N GLY A 277 -2.66 -11.54 -13.98
CA GLY A 277 -3.98 -11.42 -13.36
C GLY A 277 -4.48 -12.72 -12.73
N LEU A 278 -3.70 -13.79 -12.77
CA LEU A 278 -4.10 -15.06 -12.18
C LEU A 278 -3.91 -15.03 -10.66
N ILE A 279 -4.89 -15.54 -9.93
CA ILE A 279 -4.82 -15.86 -8.51
C ILE A 279 -4.92 -17.36 -8.35
N GLN A 280 -3.98 -17.94 -7.61
CA GLN A 280 -3.96 -19.37 -7.30
C GLN A 280 -3.87 -19.55 -5.79
N VAL A 281 -4.59 -20.55 -5.26
CA VAL A 281 -4.63 -20.88 -3.83
C VAL A 281 -4.35 -22.37 -3.65
N TRP A 282 -3.40 -22.70 -2.79
CA TRP A 282 -2.95 -24.06 -2.50
C TRP A 282 -3.16 -24.41 -1.04
N ASP A 283 -3.41 -25.69 -0.81
CA ASP A 283 -3.34 -26.29 0.52
C ASP A 283 -1.88 -26.61 0.85
N THR A 284 -1.32 -25.98 1.88
CA THR A 284 0.11 -26.11 2.21
C THR A 284 0.47 -27.48 2.77
N ARG A 285 -0.52 -28.28 3.20
CA ARG A 285 -0.28 -29.62 3.79
C ARG A 285 0.15 -30.63 2.73
N ASN A 286 -0.31 -30.48 1.50
CA ASN A 286 -0.03 -31.39 0.38
C ASN A 286 0.35 -30.69 -0.94
N TRP A 287 0.24 -29.35 -0.98
CA TRP A 287 0.44 -28.48 -2.14
C TRP A 287 -0.49 -28.75 -3.31
N GLU A 288 -1.71 -29.23 -3.03
CA GLU A 288 -2.77 -29.31 -4.03
C GLU A 288 -3.38 -27.93 -4.27
N LEU A 289 -3.59 -27.60 -5.55
CA LEU A 289 -4.30 -26.39 -5.97
C LEU A 289 -5.78 -26.53 -5.56
N LYS A 290 -6.26 -25.64 -4.70
CA LYS A 290 -7.65 -25.60 -4.23
C LYS A 290 -8.51 -24.69 -5.09
N PHE A 291 -8.01 -23.49 -5.37
CA PHE A 291 -8.75 -22.48 -6.12
C PHE A 291 -7.84 -21.82 -7.15
N LYS A 292 -8.44 -21.45 -8.28
CA LYS A 292 -7.77 -20.73 -9.36
C LYS A 292 -8.77 -19.78 -9.98
N HIS A 293 -8.43 -18.49 -10.02
CA HIS A 293 -9.31 -17.47 -10.57
C HIS A 293 -8.51 -16.45 -11.38
N ALA A 294 -9.08 -16.00 -12.51
CA ALA A 294 -8.47 -14.97 -13.33
C ALA A 294 -9.13 -13.62 -13.04
N PHE A 295 -8.35 -12.66 -12.54
CA PHE A 295 -8.75 -11.28 -12.42
C PHE A 295 -8.59 -10.58 -13.78
N PRO A 296 -9.67 -10.24 -14.49
CA PRO A 296 -9.55 -9.72 -15.85
C PRO A 296 -9.02 -8.29 -15.87
N TYR A 297 -8.92 -7.64 -14.70
CA TYR A 297 -8.58 -6.23 -14.59
C TYR A 297 -7.07 -5.95 -14.46
N GLY A 298 -6.22 -6.95 -14.74
CA GLY A 298 -4.78 -6.79 -14.84
C GLY A 298 -4.01 -7.42 -13.68
N PRO A 299 -2.80 -6.92 -13.35
CA PRO A 299 -1.91 -7.57 -12.41
C PRO A 299 -2.44 -7.54 -10.97
N VAL A 300 -2.18 -8.61 -10.21
CA VAL A 300 -2.59 -8.73 -8.80
C VAL A 300 -1.42 -8.34 -7.89
N TRP A 301 -1.41 -7.10 -7.42
CA TRP A 301 -0.31 -6.50 -6.66
C TRP A 301 -0.33 -6.80 -5.17
N ALA A 302 -1.50 -7.11 -4.62
CA ALA A 302 -1.65 -7.45 -3.21
C ALA A 302 -2.70 -8.52 -3.02
N ILE A 303 -2.45 -9.43 -2.08
CA ILE A 303 -3.38 -10.45 -1.58
C ILE A 303 -3.23 -10.50 -0.07
N ALA A 304 -4.35 -10.68 0.64
CA ALA A 304 -4.38 -11.02 2.05
C ALA A 304 -5.47 -12.07 2.31
N ILE A 305 -5.10 -13.24 2.82
CA ILE A 305 -6.06 -14.30 3.15
C ILE A 305 -6.75 -13.95 4.47
N ALA A 306 -8.07 -13.95 4.49
CA ALA A 306 -8.83 -13.75 5.73
C ALA A 306 -8.65 -14.94 6.67
N GLY A 307 -8.63 -14.69 7.98
CA GLY A 307 -8.47 -15.75 9.00
C GLY A 307 -9.66 -16.71 9.12
N ASP A 308 -10.64 -16.63 8.21
CA ASP A 308 -11.75 -17.56 8.09
C ASP A 308 -11.44 -18.75 7.16
N ASP A 309 -10.29 -18.73 6.47
CA ASP A 309 -9.85 -19.68 5.42
C ASP A 309 -10.87 -19.89 4.29
N ARG A 310 -11.79 -18.95 4.14
CA ARG A 310 -12.91 -19.03 3.20
C ARG A 310 -12.96 -17.81 2.31
N SER A 311 -12.23 -16.76 2.63
CA SER A 311 -12.18 -15.56 1.84
C SER A 311 -10.83 -14.87 1.84
N MET A 312 -10.66 -13.92 0.93
CA MET A 312 -9.46 -13.10 0.83
C MET A 312 -9.77 -11.74 0.26
N PHE A 313 -8.88 -10.80 0.54
CA PHE A 313 -8.84 -9.50 -0.12
C PHE A 313 -7.69 -9.46 -1.11
N PHE A 314 -7.89 -8.80 -2.24
CA PHE A 314 -6.84 -8.58 -3.22
C PHE A 314 -7.01 -7.24 -3.92
N ALA A 315 -5.93 -6.75 -4.51
CA ALA A 315 -5.96 -5.53 -5.30
C ALA A 315 -4.89 -5.54 -6.40
N GLY A 316 -4.99 -4.57 -7.29
CA GLY A 316 -4.12 -4.44 -8.46
C GLY A 316 -3.99 -3.00 -8.90
N ILE A 317 -4.05 -2.78 -10.21
CA ILE A 317 -3.85 -1.46 -10.83
C ILE A 317 -4.95 -0.43 -10.47
N ASN A 318 -6.06 -0.86 -9.87
CA ASN A 318 -7.17 0.01 -9.50
C ASN A 318 -7.07 0.50 -8.05
N GLU A 319 -7.84 1.53 -7.73
CA GLU A 319 -7.94 2.10 -6.39
C GLU A 319 -8.79 1.28 -5.39
N LYS A 320 -9.36 0.17 -5.85
CA LYS A 320 -10.26 -0.68 -5.07
C LYS A 320 -9.51 -1.87 -4.47
N VAL A 321 -9.88 -2.21 -3.24
CA VAL A 321 -9.66 -3.54 -2.69
C VAL A 321 -10.90 -4.38 -2.99
N LEU A 322 -10.68 -5.57 -3.53
CA LEU A 322 -11.72 -6.53 -3.88
C LEU A 322 -11.71 -7.68 -2.90
N HIS A 323 -12.88 -8.28 -2.69
CA HIS A 323 -13.06 -9.45 -1.83
C HIS A 323 -13.43 -10.66 -2.69
N TRP A 324 -12.81 -11.79 -2.42
CA TRP A 324 -13.18 -13.08 -3.01
C TRP A 324 -13.58 -14.06 -1.91
N GLN A 325 -14.83 -14.51 -1.95
CA GLN A 325 -15.30 -15.65 -1.17
C GLN A 325 -14.93 -16.96 -1.89
N MET A 326 -13.93 -17.67 -1.40
CA MET A 326 -13.49 -18.96 -1.94
C MET A 326 -14.45 -20.10 -1.57
N VAL A 327 -15.16 -20.00 -0.44
CA VAL A 327 -16.09 -21.05 0.04
C VAL A 327 -17.40 -20.47 0.61
N PRO A 328 -18.58 -20.77 0.03
CA PRO A 328 -18.74 -21.32 -1.32
C PRO A 328 -18.12 -20.37 -2.34
N ASP A 329 -17.55 -20.90 -3.42
CA ASP A 329 -16.86 -20.08 -4.42
C ASP A 329 -17.84 -19.09 -5.05
N LYS A 330 -17.69 -17.83 -4.67
CA LYS A 330 -18.35 -16.66 -5.23
C LYS A 330 -17.23 -15.69 -5.59
N PRO A 331 -16.66 -15.81 -6.80
CA PRO A 331 -15.68 -14.86 -7.27
C PRO A 331 -16.29 -13.46 -7.26
N PHE A 332 -15.49 -12.50 -6.78
CA PHE A 332 -15.79 -11.08 -6.55
C PHE A 332 -16.94 -10.54 -7.41
N ASP A 333 -17.86 -9.80 -6.79
CA ASP A 333 -19.03 -9.26 -7.48
C ASP A 333 -18.63 -8.11 -8.41
N VAL A 334 -18.42 -8.43 -9.69
CA VAL A 334 -18.12 -7.48 -10.77
C VAL A 334 -19.36 -6.64 -11.16
N THR A 335 -20.49 -6.74 -10.45
CA THR A 335 -21.76 -6.10 -10.85
C THR A 335 -21.77 -4.57 -10.86
N SER A 336 -20.69 -3.86 -10.54
CA SER A 336 -20.60 -2.45 -10.93
C SER A 336 -20.50 -2.35 -12.45
N LYS A 337 -21.66 -2.19 -13.10
CA LYS A 337 -21.88 -1.90 -14.53
C LYS A 337 -21.13 -0.68 -15.09
N GLN A 338 -20.23 -0.05 -14.33
CA GLN A 338 -19.35 1.01 -14.83
C GLN A 338 -18.13 0.38 -15.50
N VAL A 339 -18.41 -0.34 -16.59
CA VAL A 339 -17.40 -0.62 -17.61
C VAL A 339 -17.45 0.55 -18.59
N PRO A 340 -16.29 1.04 -19.04
CA PRO A 340 -14.95 0.52 -18.73
C PRO A 340 -14.28 1.20 -17.53
N GLU A 341 -13.66 0.39 -16.67
CA GLU A 341 -12.78 0.90 -15.63
C GLU A 341 -11.54 1.57 -16.24
N ARG A 342 -10.89 2.43 -15.45
CA ARG A 342 -9.83 3.37 -15.85
C ARG A 342 -8.83 2.81 -16.87
N PHE A 343 -8.35 1.57 -16.74
CA PHE A 343 -7.30 1.01 -17.61
C PHE A 343 -7.80 0.07 -18.73
N GLN A 344 -9.11 -0.11 -18.87
CA GLN A 344 -9.70 -1.16 -19.70
C GLN A 344 -10.64 -0.66 -20.78
N ASN A 345 -10.63 0.64 -21.03
CA ASN A 345 -11.42 1.19 -22.11
C ASN A 345 -10.71 0.97 -23.46
N SER A 346 -11.04 -0.14 -24.13
CA SER A 346 -10.59 -0.43 -25.49
C SER A 346 -11.36 0.34 -26.56
N GLU A 347 -12.44 1.04 -26.20
CA GLU A 347 -13.29 1.78 -27.15
C GLU A 347 -12.79 3.22 -27.40
N ILE A 348 -11.79 3.68 -26.64
CA ILE A 348 -11.24 5.04 -26.81
C ILE A 348 -10.41 5.09 -28.08
N THR A 349 -10.84 5.94 -28.99
CA THR A 349 -10.16 6.20 -30.25
C THR A 349 -9.38 7.52 -30.24
N ASP A 350 -9.65 8.43 -29.30
CA ASP A 350 -8.90 9.69 -29.15
C ASP A 350 -7.49 9.40 -28.59
N PRO A 351 -6.42 9.66 -29.36
CA PRO A 351 -5.05 9.39 -28.90
C PRO A 351 -4.68 10.16 -27.62
N GLY A 352 -5.16 11.40 -27.48
CA GLY A 352 -4.89 12.23 -26.31
C GLY A 352 -5.56 11.69 -25.04
N GLU A 353 -6.79 11.20 -25.18
CA GLU A 353 -7.51 10.53 -24.10
C GLU A 353 -6.82 9.21 -23.69
N LEU A 354 -6.41 8.39 -24.66
CA LEU A 354 -5.65 7.17 -24.41
C LEU A 354 -4.37 7.45 -23.62
N TYR A 355 -3.64 8.51 -23.98
CA TYR A 355 -2.44 8.93 -23.25
C TYR A 355 -2.77 9.39 -21.82
N PHE A 356 -3.79 10.23 -21.66
CA PHE A 356 -4.22 10.67 -20.33
C PHE A 356 -4.53 9.47 -19.45
N ILE A 357 -5.35 8.54 -19.94
CA ILE A 357 -5.77 7.37 -19.19
C ILE A 357 -4.57 6.50 -18.80
N ARG A 358 -3.65 6.23 -19.71
CA ARG A 358 -2.53 5.32 -19.45
C ARG A 358 -1.43 5.92 -18.57
N THR A 359 -1.27 7.24 -18.59
CA THR A 359 -0.11 7.89 -17.97
C THR A 359 -0.49 8.84 -16.84
N CYS A 360 -1.47 9.69 -17.06
CA CYS A 360 -1.80 10.77 -16.14
C CYS A 360 -2.88 10.38 -15.14
N SER A 361 -3.84 9.54 -15.55
CA SER A 361 -5.02 9.25 -14.73
C SER A 361 -4.66 8.59 -13.40
N ILE A 362 -3.59 7.78 -13.34
CA ILE A 362 -3.09 7.16 -12.09
C ILE A 362 -2.92 8.21 -10.99
N CYS A 363 -2.31 9.35 -11.34
CA CYS A 363 -1.97 10.40 -10.40
C CYS A 363 -2.96 11.55 -10.40
N HIS A 364 -3.80 11.70 -11.43
CA HIS A 364 -4.60 12.90 -11.62
C HIS A 364 -6.06 12.59 -11.95
N THR A 365 -6.93 13.55 -11.65
CA THR A 365 -8.31 13.59 -12.10
C THR A 365 -8.56 14.81 -12.99
N LEU A 366 -9.60 14.75 -13.82
CA LEU A 366 -10.08 15.88 -14.62
C LEU A 366 -11.27 16.61 -13.95
N ALA A 367 -11.80 16.03 -12.86
CA ALA A 367 -12.89 16.60 -12.07
C ALA A 367 -12.40 17.74 -11.16
N PRO A 368 -13.24 18.73 -10.80
CA PRO A 368 -12.83 19.87 -9.98
C PRO A 368 -12.26 19.53 -8.60
N ASP A 369 -12.68 18.40 -8.03
CA ASP A 369 -12.16 17.87 -6.78
C ASP A 369 -10.96 16.97 -7.05
N ASP A 370 -10.02 16.91 -6.10
CA ASP A 370 -8.76 16.21 -6.30
C ASP A 370 -8.92 14.69 -6.40
N ALA A 371 -10.04 14.14 -5.92
CA ALA A 371 -10.15 12.74 -5.48
C ALA A 371 -8.93 12.35 -4.59
N ASN A 372 -8.88 11.14 -4.02
CA ASN A 372 -7.73 10.75 -3.19
C ASN A 372 -6.48 10.45 -4.04
N ARG A 373 -6.03 11.38 -4.89
CA ARG A 373 -5.00 11.14 -5.92
C ARG A 373 -3.61 11.62 -5.47
N ALA A 374 -2.58 11.06 -6.11
CA ALA A 374 -1.19 11.40 -5.82
C ALA A 374 -0.81 12.82 -6.29
N GLY A 375 -1.41 13.27 -7.39
CA GLY A 375 -1.20 14.55 -8.06
C GLY A 375 -2.44 15.42 -8.02
N PRO A 376 -2.29 16.75 -8.15
CA PRO A 376 -3.42 17.67 -8.10
C PRO A 376 -4.38 17.43 -9.27
N THR A 377 -5.67 17.72 -9.10
CA THR A 377 -6.62 17.75 -10.22
C THR A 377 -6.10 18.61 -11.38
N LEU A 378 -6.31 18.12 -12.61
CA LEU A 378 -6.04 18.87 -13.84
C LEU A 378 -7.23 19.72 -14.28
N HIS A 379 -8.36 19.70 -13.55
CA HIS A 379 -9.47 20.61 -13.82
C HIS A 379 -8.99 22.07 -13.80
N GLY A 380 -9.35 22.83 -14.84
CA GLY A 380 -8.91 24.22 -15.00
C GLY A 380 -7.39 24.38 -15.01
N ILE A 381 -6.62 23.39 -15.51
CA ILE A 381 -5.15 23.44 -15.49
C ILE A 381 -4.61 24.60 -16.34
N PHE A 382 -5.21 24.89 -17.50
CA PHE A 382 -4.72 25.95 -18.40
C PHE A 382 -4.96 27.34 -17.78
N GLY A 383 -3.88 28.10 -17.60
CA GLY A 383 -3.88 29.38 -16.91
C GLY A 383 -3.61 29.30 -15.40
N ARG A 384 -3.58 28.10 -14.82
CA ARG A 384 -3.28 27.91 -13.40
C ARG A 384 -1.78 28.05 -13.14
N ARG A 385 -1.42 28.85 -12.13
CA ARG A 385 -0.04 28.93 -11.66
C ARG A 385 0.42 27.57 -11.12
N VAL A 386 1.66 27.19 -11.39
CA VAL A 386 2.24 25.98 -10.79
C VAL A 386 2.22 26.06 -9.26
N GLY A 387 1.93 24.93 -8.60
CA GLY A 387 1.99 24.87 -7.14
C GLY A 387 0.90 25.64 -6.39
N SER A 388 -0.18 26.06 -7.08
CA SER A 388 -1.15 27.01 -6.53
C SER A 388 -2.55 26.45 -6.29
N LEU A 389 -2.82 25.17 -6.53
CA LEU A 389 -4.13 24.57 -6.23
C LEU A 389 -4.37 24.59 -4.70
N PRO A 390 -5.43 25.26 -4.21
CA PRO A 390 -5.75 25.27 -2.79
C PRO A 390 -5.99 23.86 -2.24
N GLY A 391 -5.57 23.60 -1.00
CA GLY A 391 -5.75 22.30 -0.35
C GLY A 391 -4.77 21.19 -0.78
N TYR A 392 -4.09 21.31 -1.92
CA TYR A 392 -3.11 20.32 -2.36
C TYR A 392 -1.72 20.57 -1.77
N HIS A 393 -1.08 19.49 -1.31
CA HIS A 393 0.23 19.53 -0.66
C HIS A 393 1.39 19.50 -1.68
N TYR A 394 1.75 20.67 -2.20
CA TYR A 394 2.88 20.80 -3.11
C TYR A 394 4.26 20.69 -2.44
N SER A 395 5.23 20.13 -3.18
CA SER A 395 6.65 20.20 -2.81
C SER A 395 7.16 21.65 -2.75
N ALA A 396 8.19 21.90 -1.94
CA ALA A 396 8.79 23.24 -1.84
C ALA A 396 9.29 23.76 -3.21
N THR A 397 9.77 22.87 -4.07
CA THR A 397 10.13 23.17 -5.47
C THR A 397 8.97 23.72 -6.26
N LEU A 398 7.82 23.02 -6.26
CA LEU A 398 6.64 23.45 -7.02
C LEU A 398 6.03 24.74 -6.47
N LYS A 399 6.09 24.96 -5.14
CA LYS A 399 5.63 26.21 -4.51
C LYS A 399 6.47 27.43 -4.93
N ARG A 400 7.77 27.25 -5.19
CA ARG A 400 8.68 28.33 -5.62
C ARG A 400 8.68 28.57 -7.12
N ALA A 401 8.21 27.62 -7.92
CA ALA A 401 8.13 27.78 -9.36
C ALA A 401 7.12 28.89 -9.73
N THR A 402 7.39 29.58 -10.83
CA THR A 402 6.68 30.82 -11.23
C THR A 402 5.96 30.73 -12.56
N PHE A 403 6.06 29.60 -13.27
CA PHE A 403 5.41 29.43 -14.57
C PHE A 403 3.91 29.17 -14.44
N ILE A 404 3.21 29.38 -15.54
CA ILE A 404 1.78 29.13 -15.69
C ILE A 404 1.60 27.90 -16.57
N TRP A 405 0.72 26.99 -16.17
CA TRP A 405 0.37 25.84 -16.99
C TRP A 405 -0.36 26.31 -18.25
N ASN A 406 0.21 25.98 -19.40
CA ASN A 406 -0.30 26.25 -20.73
C ASN A 406 0.27 25.17 -21.68
N GLU A 407 -0.05 25.27 -22.96
CA GLU A 407 0.37 24.35 -24.01
C GLU A 407 1.88 24.19 -24.06
N GLU A 408 2.61 25.31 -24.03
CA GLU A 408 4.06 25.32 -24.12
C GLU A 408 4.71 24.66 -22.90
N THR A 409 4.23 24.97 -21.70
CA THR A 409 4.80 24.43 -20.46
C THR A 409 4.46 22.96 -20.25
N ILE A 410 3.26 22.51 -20.66
CA ILE A 410 2.90 21.08 -20.68
C ILE A 410 3.73 20.35 -21.73
N ASP A 411 3.88 20.88 -22.95
CA ASP A 411 4.74 20.27 -23.98
C ASP A 411 6.18 20.12 -23.50
N ARG A 412 6.75 21.18 -22.91
CA ARG A 412 8.12 21.17 -22.36
C ARG A 412 8.27 20.17 -21.21
N LEU A 413 7.28 20.05 -20.33
CA LEU A 413 7.29 19.05 -19.25
C LEU A 413 7.47 17.64 -19.84
N PHE A 414 6.67 17.26 -20.83
CA PHE A 414 6.72 15.92 -21.41
C PHE A 414 7.91 15.72 -22.37
N ALA A 415 8.38 16.77 -23.06
CA ALA A 415 9.52 16.69 -23.97
C ALA A 415 10.84 16.50 -23.21
N LEU A 416 11.04 17.28 -22.13
CA LEU A 416 12.26 17.29 -21.32
C LEU A 416 12.23 16.28 -20.18
N GLY A 417 11.03 15.98 -19.67
CA GLY A 417 10.80 15.25 -18.44
C GLY A 417 10.81 16.15 -17.20
N PRO A 418 10.10 15.76 -16.13
CA PRO A 418 9.95 16.55 -14.90
C PRO A 418 11.27 16.89 -14.21
N GLU A 419 12.24 15.97 -14.23
CA GLU A 419 13.56 16.18 -13.61
C GLU A 419 14.32 17.37 -14.21
N LYS A 420 14.15 17.61 -15.51
CA LYS A 420 14.80 18.72 -16.22
C LYS A 420 13.96 19.98 -16.21
N PHE A 421 12.65 19.84 -16.37
CA PHE A 421 11.75 20.99 -16.46
C PHE A 421 11.45 21.61 -15.09
N VAL A 422 11.29 20.80 -14.05
CA VAL A 422 11.05 21.25 -12.67
C VAL A 422 11.98 20.45 -11.71
N PRO A 423 13.29 20.75 -11.68
CA PRO A 423 14.25 19.96 -10.90
C PRO A 423 13.89 19.85 -9.42
N GLY A 424 13.88 18.63 -8.88
CA GLY A 424 13.45 18.36 -7.50
C GLY A 424 11.93 18.32 -7.30
N THR A 425 11.15 18.21 -8.38
CA THR A 425 9.75 17.80 -8.31
C THR A 425 9.61 16.33 -7.91
N LYS A 426 8.46 15.98 -7.31
CA LYS A 426 8.09 14.60 -6.98
C LYS A 426 7.30 13.90 -8.10
N MET A 427 7.14 14.58 -9.23
CA MET A 427 6.43 14.00 -10.39
C MET A 427 7.23 12.82 -10.93
N PRO A 428 6.61 11.64 -11.14
CA PRO A 428 7.29 10.49 -11.72
C PRO A 428 7.78 10.83 -13.13
N LEU A 429 8.82 10.14 -13.61
CA LEU A 429 9.33 10.35 -14.96
C LEU A 429 8.21 10.08 -15.99
N GLN A 430 7.76 11.16 -16.62
CA GLN A 430 6.74 11.13 -17.68
C GLN A 430 7.33 11.86 -18.88
N ARG A 431 8.04 11.11 -19.74
CA ARG A 431 8.63 11.63 -20.97
C ARG A 431 7.88 11.07 -22.17
N MET A 432 7.48 11.95 -23.08
CA MET A 432 6.81 11.61 -24.33
C MET A 432 7.62 12.18 -25.49
N VAL A 433 8.33 11.30 -26.20
CA VAL A 433 9.32 11.72 -27.22
C VAL A 433 8.63 12.22 -28.49
N ASP A 434 7.53 11.59 -28.88
CA ASP A 434 6.77 11.96 -30.06
C ASP A 434 6.01 13.28 -29.86
N ALA A 435 6.14 14.20 -30.82
CA ALA A 435 5.53 15.53 -30.72
C ALA A 435 4.03 15.54 -31.06
N GLN A 436 3.57 14.62 -31.91
CA GLN A 436 2.14 14.49 -32.22
C GLN A 436 1.38 13.94 -31.03
N ASP A 437 1.96 12.97 -30.32
CA ASP A 437 1.39 12.42 -29.10
C ASP A 437 1.24 13.49 -28.01
N ARG A 438 2.28 14.31 -27.82
CA ARG A 438 2.22 15.44 -26.86
C ARG A 438 1.13 16.43 -27.24
N LYS A 439 1.04 16.77 -28.53
CA LYS A 439 0.01 17.65 -29.05
C LYS A 439 -1.40 17.08 -28.82
N ALA A 440 -1.61 15.80 -29.11
CA ALA A 440 -2.89 15.12 -28.91
C ALA A 440 -3.31 15.14 -27.43
N LEU A 441 -2.39 14.84 -26.50
CA LEU A 441 -2.64 14.93 -25.06
C LEU A 441 -3.02 16.36 -24.64
N ILE A 442 -2.27 17.37 -25.09
CA ILE A 442 -2.56 18.77 -24.75
C ILE A 442 -3.94 19.20 -25.28
N GLU A 443 -4.28 18.83 -26.52
CA GLU A 443 -5.59 19.13 -27.10
C GLU A 443 -6.72 18.44 -26.34
N TYR A 444 -6.55 17.18 -25.95
CA TYR A 444 -7.51 16.47 -25.10
C TYR A 444 -7.68 17.15 -23.74
N LEU A 445 -6.58 17.45 -23.04
CA LEU A 445 -6.63 18.10 -21.73
C LEU A 445 -7.34 19.46 -21.82
N LYS A 446 -7.10 20.26 -22.85
CA LYS A 446 -7.83 21.53 -23.04
C LYS A 446 -9.34 21.32 -23.10
N ARG A 447 -9.80 20.37 -23.91
CA ARG A 447 -11.22 20.06 -24.05
C ARG A 447 -11.80 19.53 -22.75
N ALA A 448 -11.10 18.61 -22.09
CA ALA A 448 -11.61 17.88 -20.94
C ALA A 448 -11.53 18.64 -19.62
N THR A 449 -10.66 19.65 -19.52
CA THR A 449 -10.46 20.45 -18.30
C THR A 449 -11.06 21.86 -18.37
N ALA A 450 -11.64 22.23 -19.51
CA ALA A 450 -12.34 23.50 -19.64
C ALA A 450 -13.52 23.53 -18.67
N GLU A 451 -13.74 24.67 -18.01
CA GLU A 451 -14.98 24.88 -17.26
C GLU A 451 -16.16 24.74 -18.23
N PRO A 452 -17.26 24.07 -17.85
CA PRO A 452 -18.48 24.11 -18.64
C PRO A 452 -18.83 25.59 -18.87
N ALA A 453 -19.05 25.99 -20.13
CA ALA A 453 -19.50 27.33 -20.43
C ALA A 453 -20.69 27.62 -19.51
N ALA A 454 -20.57 28.63 -18.64
CA ALA A 454 -21.60 29.01 -17.71
C ALA A 454 -22.92 29.05 -18.48
N SER A 455 -23.80 28.06 -18.22
CA SER A 455 -25.12 28.06 -18.80
C SER A 455 -25.70 29.40 -18.39
N GLN A 456 -25.93 30.27 -19.37
CA GLN A 456 -26.67 31.50 -19.18
C GLN A 456 -27.90 31.10 -18.38
N GLN A 457 -27.90 31.47 -17.10
CA GLN A 457 -29.05 31.42 -16.24
C GLN A 457 -29.99 32.44 -16.86
N LYS A 458 -30.73 31.98 -17.87
CA LYS A 458 -31.86 32.71 -18.42
C LYS A 458 -32.86 32.74 -17.29
N ASP A 459 -32.95 33.90 -16.65
CA ASP A 459 -34.14 34.35 -15.96
C ASP A 459 -35.37 33.84 -16.72
N ARG A 460 -36.16 32.99 -16.08
CA ARG A 460 -37.61 32.90 -16.25
C ARG A 460 -38.26 32.16 -15.09
#